data_AF-A0A441UT93-F1
#
_entry.id   AF-A0A441UT93-F1
#
_cell.length_a   1.000
_cell.length_b   1.000
_cell.length_c   1.000
_cell.angle_alpha   90.00
_cell.angle_beta   90.00
_cell.angle_gamma   90.00
#
_symmetry.space_group_name_H-M   'P 1'
#
loop_
_entity.id
_entity.type
_entity.pdbx_description
1 polymer ?
#
loop_
_entity_poly.entity_id
_entity_poly.type
_entity_poly.pdbx_seq_one_letter_code
_entity_poly.pdbx_strand_id
1 'polypeptide(L)'
;MTDDIAQSEQLFELLSAFALKFDCPWIAYGPLASKQRVFKPNRQDSVVMWNYPAEWQERYSRMGYAKIDPLIKKGRKEAGAFRWSEVYTDESITEDGRRVLDEAATFGLRSGVTVPLHGPADSFRFMSFAQSSDCELQNRAITYLQMAALRFHLRVLKLGTPTEPEQIYKLSAREIECIYWVSKGKSSWEIGTILG
;
A
#
# COMPACT_ATOMS: atom_id res chain seq x y z
N MET A 1 -17.51 -3.07 -13.78
CA MET A 1 -16.54 -1.96 -13.93
C MET A 1 -17.03 -0.65 -13.32
N THR A 2 -18.12 -0.03 -13.79
CA THR A 2 -18.70 1.17 -13.13
C THR A 2 -19.26 0.85 -11.73
N ASP A 3 -19.85 -0.34 -11.56
CA ASP A 3 -20.38 -0.81 -10.29
C ASP A 3 -19.26 -1.07 -9.24
N ASP A 4 -18.13 -1.65 -9.65
CA ASP A 4 -17.01 -1.95 -8.75
C ASP A 4 -16.34 -0.68 -8.20
N ILE A 5 -16.24 0.38 -9.03
CA ILE A 5 -15.72 1.69 -8.61
C ILE A 5 -16.66 2.32 -7.59
N ALA A 6 -17.96 2.37 -7.88
CA ALA A 6 -18.96 2.90 -6.97
C ALA A 6 -18.97 2.15 -5.62
N GLN A 7 -18.82 0.82 -5.63
CA GLN A 7 -18.70 0.02 -4.41
C GLN A 7 -17.41 0.33 -3.63
N SER A 8 -16.29 0.58 -4.31
CA SER A 8 -15.04 0.95 -3.66
C SER A 8 -15.11 2.32 -2.98
N GLU A 9 -15.78 3.29 -3.61
CA GLU A 9 -16.03 4.62 -3.05
C GLU A 9 -16.96 4.55 -1.83
N GLN A 10 -18.05 3.80 -1.91
CA GLN A 10 -18.95 3.58 -0.75
C GLN A 10 -18.22 2.95 0.44
N LEU A 11 -17.34 1.98 0.17
CA LEU A 11 -16.53 1.35 1.21
C LEU A 11 -15.52 2.33 1.81
N PHE A 12 -14.98 3.24 0.99
CA PHE A 12 -14.05 4.29 1.43
C PHE A 12 -14.76 5.30 2.33
N GLU A 13 -15.98 5.71 1.98
CA GLU A 13 -16.82 6.56 2.82
C GLU A 13 -17.17 5.90 4.16
N LEU A 14 -17.47 4.59 4.15
CA LEU A 14 -17.72 3.86 5.40
C LEU A 14 -16.47 3.81 6.29
N LEU A 15 -15.29 3.60 5.71
CA LEU A 15 -14.03 3.64 6.44
C LEU A 15 -13.73 5.05 6.97
N SER A 16 -13.99 6.09 6.18
CA SER A 16 -13.88 7.49 6.60
C SER A 16 -14.78 7.79 7.80
N ALA A 17 -16.04 7.38 7.75
CA ALA A 17 -16.99 7.51 8.87
C ALA A 17 -16.55 6.71 10.11
N PHE A 18 -15.89 5.56 9.93
CA PHE A 18 -15.31 4.80 11.03
C PHE A 18 -14.09 5.52 11.64
N ALA A 19 -13.19 6.04 10.80
CA ALA A 19 -12.00 6.77 11.22
C ALA A 19 -12.34 8.06 12.00
N LEU A 20 -13.43 8.73 11.64
CA LEU A 20 -13.95 9.88 12.38
C LEU A 20 -14.27 9.58 13.85
N LYS A 21 -14.61 8.33 14.21
CA LYS A 21 -14.82 7.94 15.62
C LYS A 21 -13.53 7.91 16.44
N PHE A 22 -12.38 8.04 15.78
CA PHE A 22 -11.05 8.12 16.37
C PHE A 22 -10.38 9.47 16.06
N ASP A 23 -11.18 10.51 15.83
CA ASP A 23 -10.74 11.89 15.55
C ASP A 23 -9.86 12.02 14.29
N CYS A 24 -9.95 11.06 13.36
CA CYS A 24 -9.24 11.07 12.08
C CYS A 24 -10.19 11.44 10.94
N PRO A 25 -10.40 12.75 10.64
CA PRO A 25 -11.23 13.19 9.53
C PRO A 25 -10.61 12.93 8.17
N TRP A 26 -9.29 12.75 8.11
CA TRP A 26 -8.55 12.66 6.87
C TRP A 26 -8.02 11.25 6.68
N ILE A 27 -8.37 10.60 5.58
CA ILE A 27 -7.89 9.28 5.20
C ILE A 27 -7.35 9.27 3.76
N ALA A 28 -6.32 8.47 3.54
CA ALA A 28 -5.73 8.27 2.22
C ALA A 28 -5.35 6.80 2.02
N TYR A 29 -5.71 6.25 0.87
CA TYR A 29 -5.41 4.92 0.42
C TYR A 29 -4.79 4.99 -0.97
N GLY A 30 -3.62 4.39 -1.16
CA GLY A 30 -3.01 4.42 -2.47
C GLY A 30 -1.83 3.46 -2.64
N PRO A 31 -1.46 3.18 -3.89
CA PRO A 31 -0.21 2.51 -4.23
C PRO A 31 0.97 3.46 -4.03
N LEU A 32 2.18 2.92 -3.88
CA LEU A 32 3.35 3.72 -4.23
C LEU A 32 3.39 3.87 -5.75
N ALA A 33 3.28 5.11 -6.23
CA ALA A 33 3.62 5.42 -7.61
C ALA A 33 5.14 5.28 -7.82
N SER A 34 5.61 4.06 -8.02
CA SER A 34 6.89 3.77 -8.66
C SER A 34 6.61 3.26 -10.07
N LYS A 35 6.64 4.16 -11.05
CA LYS A 35 6.88 3.74 -12.43
C LYS A 35 8.23 3.04 -12.47
N GLN A 36 8.23 1.70 -12.47
CA GLN A 36 9.16 0.82 -13.19
C GLN A 36 8.94 -0.65 -12.79
N ARG A 37 8.21 -1.39 -13.63
CA ARG A 37 8.57 -2.76 -14.08
C ARG A 37 7.90 -3.00 -15.44
N VAL A 38 8.67 -3.61 -16.35
CA VAL A 38 8.41 -3.76 -17.80
C VAL A 38 7.32 -4.80 -18.13
N PHE A 39 6.51 -5.22 -17.16
CA PHE A 39 5.31 -6.02 -17.43
C PHE A 39 4.08 -5.13 -17.28
N LYS A 40 3.24 -5.12 -18.32
CA LYS A 40 2.07 -4.23 -18.49
C LYS A 40 1.44 -3.85 -17.15
N PRO A 41 1.46 -2.57 -16.73
CA PRO A 41 0.78 -2.17 -15.52
C PRO A 41 -0.69 -2.52 -15.67
N ASN A 42 -1.20 -3.37 -14.78
CA ASN A 42 -2.63 -3.61 -14.76
C ASN A 42 -3.30 -2.28 -14.39
N ARG A 43 -4.36 -1.88 -15.11
CA ARG A 43 -4.95 -0.54 -14.97
C ARG A 43 -5.43 -0.23 -13.54
N GLN A 44 -5.65 -1.26 -12.71
CA GLN A 44 -6.03 -1.16 -11.29
C GLN A 44 -4.90 -0.72 -10.34
N ASP A 45 -3.63 -0.70 -10.75
CA ASP A 45 -2.49 -0.33 -9.90
C ASP A 45 -2.36 1.18 -9.65
N SER A 46 -3.32 2.01 -10.11
CA SER A 46 -3.24 3.47 -10.02
C SER A 46 -4.30 4.14 -9.14
N VAL A 47 -5.25 3.40 -8.57
CA VAL A 47 -6.34 4.01 -7.79
C VAL A 47 -5.81 4.53 -6.46
N VAL A 48 -5.78 5.86 -6.33
CA VAL A 48 -5.61 6.61 -5.09
C VAL A 48 -6.98 7.11 -4.66
N MET A 49 -7.37 6.81 -3.42
CA MET A 49 -8.57 7.34 -2.78
C MET A 49 -8.15 8.13 -1.56
N TRP A 50 -8.50 9.40 -1.49
CA TRP A 50 -8.15 10.27 -0.37
C TRP A 50 -9.19 11.36 -0.22
N ASN A 51 -9.46 11.78 1.01
CA ASN A 51 -10.35 12.91 1.29
C ASN A 51 -9.58 14.12 1.85
N TYR A 52 -8.24 14.16 1.67
CA TYR A 52 -7.39 15.25 2.15
C TYR A 52 -7.82 16.61 1.59
N PRO A 53 -7.43 17.74 2.23
CA PRO A 53 -7.70 19.07 1.70
C PRO A 53 -7.27 19.20 0.23
N ALA A 54 -8.13 19.79 -0.60
CA ALA A 54 -7.90 19.85 -2.05
C ALA A 54 -6.59 20.57 -2.40
N GLU A 55 -6.26 21.63 -1.66
CA GLU A 55 -5.01 22.38 -1.84
C GLU A 55 -3.78 21.52 -1.53
N TRP A 56 -3.88 20.62 -0.55
CA TRP A 56 -2.81 19.67 -0.25
C TRP A 56 -2.67 18.62 -1.36
N GLN A 57 -3.78 18.07 -1.86
CA GLN A 57 -3.74 17.11 -2.97
C GLN A 57 -3.07 17.71 -4.22
N GLU A 58 -3.42 18.94 -4.57
CA GLU A 58 -2.81 19.66 -5.69
C GLU A 58 -1.31 19.89 -5.46
N ARG A 59 -0.93 20.37 -4.27
CA ARG A 59 0.46 20.60 -3.90
C ARG A 59 1.28 19.31 -3.94
N TYR A 60 0.77 18.23 -3.36
CA TYR A 60 1.42 16.92 -3.31
C TYR A 60 1.70 16.38 -4.72
N SER A 61 0.70 16.50 -5.62
CA SER A 61 0.83 16.11 -7.03
C SER A 61 1.83 16.98 -7.78
N ARG A 62 1.68 18.31 -7.71
CA ARG A 62 2.52 19.29 -8.42
C ARG A 62 3.99 19.18 -8.04
N MET A 63 4.29 18.94 -6.77
CA MET A 63 5.65 18.81 -6.27
C MET A 63 6.22 17.40 -6.40
N GLY A 64 5.42 16.42 -6.84
CA GLY A 64 5.85 15.04 -7.01
C GLY A 64 6.24 14.35 -5.70
N TYR A 65 5.55 14.68 -4.59
CA TYR A 65 5.90 14.23 -3.24
C TYR A 65 5.84 12.72 -3.06
N ALA A 66 5.06 11.99 -3.88
CA ALA A 66 5.05 10.52 -3.90
C ALA A 66 6.44 9.88 -3.98
N LYS A 67 7.43 10.54 -4.59
CA LYS A 67 8.81 10.02 -4.73
C LYS A 67 9.66 10.17 -3.47
N ILE A 68 9.36 11.17 -2.66
CA ILE A 68 10.17 11.57 -1.50
C ILE A 68 9.43 11.39 -0.17
N ASP A 69 8.15 11.03 -0.21
CA ASP A 69 7.28 10.83 0.94
C ASP A 69 7.88 9.83 1.94
N PRO A 70 8.21 10.28 3.17
CA PRO A 70 8.85 9.42 4.15
C PRO A 70 7.88 8.39 4.74
N LEU A 71 6.55 8.62 4.73
CA LEU A 71 5.55 7.64 5.17
C LEU A 71 5.59 6.42 4.25
N ILE A 72 5.70 6.65 2.95
CA ILE A 72 5.78 5.56 1.97
C ILE A 72 7.12 4.82 2.12
N LYS A 73 8.24 5.55 2.26
CA LYS A 73 9.56 4.93 2.46
C LYS A 73 9.61 4.05 3.69
N LYS A 74 9.07 4.52 4.83
CA LYS A 74 9.01 3.75 6.08
C LYS A 74 8.06 2.56 5.93
N GLY A 75 6.85 2.78 5.39
CA GLY A 75 5.85 1.73 5.23
C GLY A 75 6.29 0.52 4.42
N ARG A 76 7.24 0.68 3.48
CA ARG A 76 7.84 -0.46 2.76
C ARG A 76 8.62 -1.43 3.62
N LYS A 77 9.16 -0.94 4.73
CA LYS A 77 10.00 -1.72 5.64
C LYS A 77 9.21 -2.26 6.82
N GLU A 78 8.03 -1.70 7.07
CA GLU A 78 7.23 -2.01 8.25
C GLU A 78 6.10 -2.99 7.99
N ALA A 79 5.93 -3.93 8.92
CA ALA A 79 4.83 -4.90 8.88
C ALA A 79 3.55 -4.39 9.58
N GLY A 80 3.70 -3.45 10.52
CA GLY A 80 2.63 -2.95 11.37
C GLY A 80 2.30 -1.48 11.12
N ALA A 81 1.18 -1.03 11.69
CA ALA A 81 0.84 0.38 11.69
C ALA A 81 1.88 1.18 12.51
N PHE A 82 2.25 2.35 12.02
CA PHE A 82 3.22 3.24 12.66
C PHE A 82 2.69 4.67 12.69
N ARG A 83 3.04 5.41 13.75
CA ARG A 83 2.69 6.82 13.89
C ARG A 83 3.56 7.68 12.99
N TRP A 84 3.04 8.84 12.60
CA TRP A 84 3.82 9.82 11.85
C TRP A 84 4.97 10.41 12.69
N SER A 85 4.84 10.48 14.01
CA SER A 85 5.93 10.87 14.92
C SER A 85 7.13 9.94 14.88
N GLU A 86 6.91 8.64 14.69
CA GLU A 86 7.98 7.64 14.53
C GLU A 86 8.79 7.84 13.23
N VAL A 87 8.28 8.63 12.29
CA VAL A 87 8.95 8.97 11.05
C VAL A 87 9.89 10.16 11.26
N TYR A 88 9.50 11.13 12.10
CA TYR A 88 10.34 12.28 12.45
C TYR A 88 11.61 11.88 13.19
N THR A 89 11.55 10.81 13.99
CA THR A 89 12.69 10.26 14.75
C THR A 89 13.50 9.22 13.97
N ASP A 90 13.11 8.90 12.74
CA ASP A 90 13.79 7.92 11.91
C ASP A 90 15.09 8.52 11.36
N GLU A 91 16.25 7.91 11.65
CA GLU A 91 17.55 8.39 11.18
C GLU A 91 17.66 8.45 9.65
N SER A 92 16.83 7.68 8.94
CA SER A 92 16.82 7.66 7.48
C SER A 92 15.97 8.77 6.84
N ILE A 93 15.32 9.63 7.63
CA ILE A 93 14.52 10.74 7.10
C ILE A 93 15.42 11.81 6.49
N THR A 94 15.22 12.07 5.19
CA THR A 94 15.86 13.17 4.47
C THR A 94 15.20 14.51 4.80
N GLU A 95 15.91 15.63 4.72
CA GLU A 95 15.36 16.98 4.90
C GLU A 95 14.14 17.25 3.99
N ASP A 96 14.23 16.86 2.71
CA ASP A 96 13.12 16.95 1.77
C ASP A 96 11.90 16.13 2.21
N GLY A 97 12.14 14.97 2.83
CA GLY A 97 11.08 14.09 3.34
C GLY A 97 10.39 14.71 4.56
N ARG A 98 11.17 15.31 5.47
CA ARG A 98 10.64 16.07 6.61
C ARG A 98 9.77 17.23 6.14
N ARG A 99 10.23 17.97 5.12
CA ARG A 99 9.45 19.07 4.51
C ARG A 99 8.08 18.61 4.00
N VAL A 100 7.94 17.39 3.48
CA VAL A 100 6.62 16.87 3.06
C VAL A 100 5.65 16.82 4.24
N LEU A 101 6.08 16.30 5.39
CA LEU A 101 5.24 16.21 6.58
C LEU A 101 4.95 17.59 7.18
N ASP A 102 5.97 18.46 7.24
CA ASP A 102 5.83 19.81 7.78
C ASP A 102 4.86 20.65 6.93
N GLU A 103 4.91 20.52 5.61
CA GLU A 103 3.94 21.16 4.74
C GLU A 103 2.55 20.57 4.90
N ALA A 104 2.41 19.24 4.98
CA ALA A 104 1.11 18.60 5.23
C ALA A 104 0.45 19.15 6.50
N ALA A 105 1.24 19.37 7.55
CA ALA A 105 0.78 19.96 8.81
C ALA A 105 0.19 21.37 8.65
N THR A 106 0.70 22.18 7.70
CA THR A 106 0.13 23.51 7.39
C THR A 106 -1.26 23.44 6.77
N PHE A 107 -1.63 22.31 6.15
CA PHE A 107 -2.97 22.03 5.64
C PHE A 107 -3.86 21.28 6.65
N GLY A 108 -3.40 21.10 7.89
CA GLY A 108 -4.18 20.44 8.95
C GLY A 108 -4.01 18.91 9.01
N LEU A 109 -3.05 18.34 8.26
CA LEU A 109 -2.62 16.94 8.38
C LEU A 109 -1.41 16.87 9.33
N ARG A 110 -1.66 17.03 10.64
CA ARG A 110 -0.59 17.29 11.62
C ARG A 110 -0.02 16.03 12.25
N SER A 111 -0.89 15.09 12.60
CA SER A 111 -0.50 13.80 13.13
C SER A 111 -1.37 12.71 12.55
N GLY A 112 -0.95 11.46 12.73
CA GLY A 112 -1.66 10.33 12.15
C GLY A 112 -0.95 9.01 12.32
N VAL A 113 -1.58 7.98 11.76
CA VAL A 113 -1.06 6.63 11.68
C VAL A 113 -1.13 6.15 10.24
N THR A 114 -0.09 5.45 9.79
CA THR A 114 -0.07 4.81 8.48
C THR A 114 0.01 3.30 8.66
N VAL A 115 -0.85 2.59 7.94
CA VAL A 115 -0.94 1.13 7.90
C VAL A 115 -0.36 0.65 6.57
N PRO A 116 0.80 -0.03 6.57
CA PRO A 116 1.32 -0.67 5.38
C PRO A 116 0.49 -1.90 5.03
N LEU A 117 0.15 -2.05 3.75
CA LEU A 117 -0.72 -3.09 3.23
C LEU A 117 0.03 -3.83 2.10
N HIS A 118 0.70 -4.90 2.50
CA HIS A 118 1.48 -5.76 1.59
C HIS A 118 0.58 -6.83 0.97
N GLY A 119 0.73 -7.05 -0.33
CA GLY A 119 0.05 -8.09 -1.08
C GLY A 119 1.02 -8.96 -1.89
N PRO A 120 0.50 -9.89 -2.70
CA PRO A 120 1.30 -10.77 -3.55
C PRO A 120 2.17 -9.99 -4.55
N ALA A 121 3.23 -10.64 -5.05
CA ALA A 121 4.09 -10.12 -6.12
C ALA A 121 4.67 -8.71 -5.88
N ASP A 122 5.09 -8.41 -4.63
CA ASP A 122 5.65 -7.11 -4.23
C ASP A 122 4.64 -5.95 -4.36
N SER A 123 3.34 -6.26 -4.37
CA SER A 123 2.29 -5.23 -4.32
C SER A 123 2.28 -4.59 -2.93
N PHE A 124 2.31 -3.25 -2.93
CA PHE A 124 2.33 -2.46 -1.72
C PHE A 124 1.35 -1.30 -1.86
N ARG A 125 0.48 -1.17 -0.86
CA ARG A 125 -0.39 -0.03 -0.67
C ARG A 125 -0.26 0.48 0.76
N PHE A 126 -0.68 1.72 0.98
CA PHE A 126 -0.77 2.27 2.31
C PHE A 126 -2.20 2.73 2.58
N MET A 127 -2.57 2.71 3.86
CA MET A 127 -3.74 3.40 4.38
C MET A 127 -3.29 4.35 5.48
N SER A 128 -3.45 5.65 5.27
CA SER A 128 -3.09 6.68 6.24
C SER A 128 -4.34 7.30 6.83
N PHE A 129 -4.35 7.45 8.15
CA PHE A 129 -5.38 8.15 8.92
C PHE A 129 -4.73 9.34 9.59
N ALA A 130 -5.27 10.53 9.37
CA ALA A 130 -4.68 11.79 9.81
C ALA A 130 -5.70 12.66 10.53
N GLN A 131 -5.19 13.46 11.46
CA GLN A 131 -5.94 14.38 12.29
C GLN A 131 -5.26 15.74 12.36
N SER A 132 -6.04 16.74 12.75
CA SER A 132 -5.59 18.13 12.87
C SER A 132 -5.06 18.49 14.25
N SER A 133 -5.00 17.53 15.18
CA SER A 133 -4.36 17.70 16.48
C SER A 133 -2.91 17.21 16.43
N ASP A 134 -2.08 17.69 17.36
CA ASP A 134 -0.71 17.19 17.57
C ASP A 134 -0.71 16.02 18.59
N CYS A 135 -1.88 15.50 18.96
CA CYS A 135 -2.02 14.42 19.93
C CYS A 135 -1.65 13.07 19.30
N GLU A 136 -1.13 12.15 20.10
CA GLU A 136 -0.86 10.80 19.63
C GLU A 136 -2.11 9.92 19.69
N LEU A 137 -2.31 9.11 18.65
CA LEU A 137 -3.36 8.09 18.69
C LEU A 137 -3.03 7.03 19.74
N GLN A 138 -4.05 6.64 20.51
CA GLN A 138 -3.94 5.55 21.47
C GLN A 138 -3.70 4.22 20.76
N ASN A 139 -2.89 3.33 21.34
CA ASN A 139 -2.60 2.00 20.78
C ASN A 139 -3.88 1.21 20.42
N ARG A 140 -4.92 1.33 21.25
CA ARG A 140 -6.21 0.68 20.99
C ARG A 140 -6.88 1.20 19.72
N ALA A 141 -6.86 2.52 19.50
CA ALA A 141 -7.39 3.14 18.28
C ALA A 141 -6.60 2.67 17.04
N ILE A 142 -5.27 2.66 17.13
CA ILE A 142 -4.39 2.17 16.07
C ILE A 142 -4.72 0.72 15.70
N THR A 143 -4.91 -0.16 16.69
CA THR A 143 -5.30 -1.56 16.43
C THR A 143 -6.61 -1.65 15.65
N TYR A 144 -7.63 -0.87 16.02
CA TYR A 144 -8.92 -0.87 15.32
C TYR A 144 -8.79 -0.32 13.89
N LEU A 145 -8.07 0.78 13.71
CA LEU A 145 -7.81 1.39 12.40
C LEU A 145 -7.04 0.44 11.49
N GLN A 146 -6.02 -0.25 12.02
CA GLN A 146 -5.24 -1.26 11.28
C GLN A 146 -6.11 -2.42 10.82
N MET A 147 -6.98 -2.96 11.69
CA MET A 147 -7.90 -4.03 11.31
C MET A 147 -8.90 -3.57 10.23
N ALA A 148 -9.45 -2.36 10.39
CA ALA A 148 -10.38 -1.77 9.42
C ALA A 148 -9.70 -1.53 8.06
N ALA A 149 -8.48 -0.98 8.06
CA ALA A 149 -7.67 -0.78 6.86
C ALA A 149 -7.38 -2.08 6.13
N LEU A 150 -7.01 -3.15 6.85
CA LEU A 150 -6.77 -4.46 6.27
C LEU A 150 -8.04 -5.04 5.64
N ARG A 151 -9.18 -4.95 6.32
CA ARG A 151 -10.46 -5.44 5.78
C ARG A 151 -10.92 -4.64 4.57
N PHE A 152 -10.79 -3.32 4.62
CA PHE A 152 -11.01 -2.44 3.48
C PHE A 152 -10.16 -2.89 2.29
N HIS A 153 -8.85 -3.04 2.49
CA HIS A 153 -7.91 -3.41 1.44
C HIS A 153 -8.26 -4.74 0.77
N LEU A 154 -8.53 -5.78 1.56
CA LEU A 154 -8.91 -7.10 1.05
C LEU A 154 -10.22 -7.05 0.25
N ARG A 155 -11.17 -6.19 0.62
CA ARG A 155 -12.42 -6.02 -0.12
C ARG A 155 -12.20 -5.27 -1.42
N VAL A 156 -11.40 -4.20 -1.42
CA VAL A 156 -11.03 -3.45 -2.63
C VAL A 156 -10.29 -4.34 -3.62
N LEU A 157 -9.35 -5.19 -3.15
CA LEU A 157 -8.68 -6.15 -4.03
C LEU A 157 -9.66 -7.09 -4.72
N LYS A 158 -10.67 -7.62 -4.00
CA LYS A 158 -11.70 -8.49 -4.58
C LYS A 158 -12.59 -7.80 -5.61
N LEU A 159 -12.85 -6.51 -5.45
CA LEU A 159 -13.62 -5.70 -6.41
C LEU A 159 -12.77 -5.34 -7.63
N GLY A 160 -11.46 -5.14 -7.43
CA GLY A 160 -10.51 -4.74 -8.45
C GLY A 160 -9.92 -5.89 -9.26
N THR A 161 -10.01 -7.14 -8.82
CA THR A 161 -9.65 -8.30 -9.64
C THR A 161 -10.78 -8.57 -10.63
N PRO A 162 -10.64 -8.27 -11.94
CA PRO A 162 -11.36 -9.07 -12.90
C PRO A 162 -11.03 -10.54 -12.60
N THR A 163 -12.00 -11.43 -12.72
CA THR A 163 -11.77 -12.88 -12.75
C THR A 163 -10.99 -13.21 -14.02
N GLU A 164 -9.83 -12.61 -14.24
CA GLU A 164 -8.84 -13.21 -15.10
C GLU A 164 -8.37 -14.43 -14.32
N PRO A 165 -8.49 -15.63 -14.90
CA PRO A 165 -7.87 -16.79 -14.27
C PRO A 165 -6.43 -16.41 -14.01
N GLU A 166 -5.91 -16.69 -12.80
CA GLU A 166 -4.46 -16.78 -12.62
C GLU A 166 -3.94 -17.46 -13.89
N GLN A 167 -2.97 -16.83 -14.56
CA GLN A 167 -2.22 -17.55 -15.58
C GLN A 167 -1.51 -18.66 -14.83
N ILE A 168 -2.23 -19.75 -14.61
CA ILE A 168 -1.70 -21.03 -14.20
C ILE A 168 -0.95 -21.44 -15.45
N TYR A 169 0.32 -21.05 -15.49
CA TYR A 169 1.27 -21.63 -16.41
C TYR A 169 1.23 -23.12 -16.12
N LYS A 170 0.48 -23.87 -16.93
CA LYS A 170 0.44 -25.32 -16.83
C LYS A 170 1.82 -25.80 -17.25
N LEU A 171 2.65 -26.06 -16.25
CA LEU A 171 3.92 -26.74 -16.46
C LEU A 171 3.62 -28.08 -17.11
N SER A 172 4.33 -28.39 -18.19
CA SER A 172 4.37 -29.71 -18.76
C SER A 172 4.89 -30.71 -17.72
N ALA A 173 4.56 -31.99 -17.90
CA ALA A 173 5.10 -33.05 -17.05
C ALA A 173 6.63 -32.99 -16.95
N ARG A 174 7.29 -32.57 -18.05
CA ARG A 174 8.75 -32.44 -18.10
C ARG A 174 9.29 -31.27 -17.30
N GLU A 175 8.62 -30.12 -17.33
CA GLU A 175 9.01 -28.98 -16.50
C GLU A 175 8.83 -29.26 -15.01
N ILE A 176 7.78 -30.00 -14.64
CA ILE A 176 7.57 -30.48 -13.26
C ILE A 176 8.70 -31.42 -12.83
N GLU A 177 9.09 -32.38 -13.68
CA GLU A 177 10.23 -33.27 -13.42
C GLU A 177 11.55 -32.50 -13.25
N CYS A 178 11.81 -31.51 -14.12
CA CYS A 178 12.99 -30.66 -14.00
C CYS A 178 13.00 -29.89 -12.66
N ILE A 179 11.89 -29.24 -12.30
CA ILE A 179 11.76 -28.51 -11.03
C ILE A 179 11.92 -29.44 -9.83
N TYR A 180 11.40 -30.66 -9.92
CA TYR A 180 11.57 -31.68 -8.88
C TYR A 180 13.06 -31.98 -8.64
N TRP A 181 13.86 -32.20 -9.69
CA TRP A 181 15.29 -32.47 -9.52
C TRP A 181 16.10 -31.25 -9.09
N VAL A 182 15.73 -30.05 -9.54
CA VAL A 182 16.30 -28.80 -9.03
C VAL A 182 16.04 -28.69 -7.52
N SER A 183 14.84 -29.01 -7.04
CA SER A 183 14.51 -28.99 -5.62
C SER A 183 15.32 -30.00 -4.79
N LYS A 184 15.87 -31.04 -5.44
CA LYS A 184 16.80 -32.02 -4.85
C LYS A 184 18.27 -31.62 -4.98
N GLY A 185 18.55 -30.41 -5.48
CA GLY A 185 19.90 -29.87 -5.61
C GLY A 185 20.70 -30.37 -6.80
N LYS A 186 20.04 -30.93 -7.83
CA LYS A 186 20.71 -31.40 -9.04
C LYS A 186 21.04 -30.26 -10.00
N SER A 187 22.24 -30.33 -10.59
CA SER A 187 22.69 -29.41 -11.63
C SER A 187 22.00 -29.69 -12.96
N SER A 188 21.93 -28.71 -13.87
CA SER A 188 21.30 -28.88 -15.19
C SER A 188 21.86 -30.06 -15.99
N TRP A 189 23.16 -30.32 -15.85
CA TRP A 189 23.82 -31.47 -16.50
C TRP A 189 23.36 -32.81 -15.91
N GLU A 190 23.26 -32.92 -14.58
CA GLU A 190 22.75 -34.12 -13.92
C GLU A 190 21.28 -34.34 -14.25
N ILE A 191 20.48 -33.28 -14.30
CA ILE A 191 19.05 -33.36 -14.65
C ILE A 191 18.89 -33.87 -16.08
N GLY A 192 19.66 -33.34 -17.03
CA GLY A 192 19.67 -33.85 -18.41
C GLY A 192 20.06 -35.33 -18.47
N THR A 193 21.02 -35.76 -17.66
CA THR A 193 21.42 -37.16 -17.57
C THR A 193 20.33 -38.06 -16.97
N ILE A 194 19.62 -37.60 -15.93
CA ILE A 194 18.56 -38.35 -15.26
C ILE A 194 17.32 -38.47 -16.14
N LEU A 195 16.99 -37.39 -16.84
CA LEU A 195 15.75 -37.28 -17.58
C LEU A 195 15.88 -37.86 -18.99
N GLY A 196 17.07 -37.84 -19.60
CA GLY A 196 17.31 -38.28 -20.98
C GLY A 196 17.10 -37.15 -21.98
#